data_AF-A0A2K8NUK2-F1
#
_entry.id   AF-A0A2K8NUK2-F1
#
_cell.length_a   1.000
_cell.length_b   1.000
_cell.length_c   1.000
_cell.angle_alpha   90.00
_cell.angle_beta   90.00
_cell.angle_gamma   90.00
#
_symmetry.space_group_name_H-M   'P 1'
#
loop_
_entity.id
_entity.type
_entity.pdbx_description
1 polymer ?
#
loop_
_entity_poly.entity_id
_entity_poly.type
_entity_poly.pdbx_seq_one_letter_code
_entity_poly.pdbx_strand_id
1 'polypeptide(L)'
;MMLTLNIVVSAFSKFVIGMVPINGFFVLEVSFFTILIFLLITNLFYTIFFIQMTTWFRVVFGDEWVGLLAMDLIDSYFIIIFAFILFIVKYLMVKFKTPNILNKVFWLQIPIFIIVILLTAGFGTLLNWSFLLDIWNAPKETQIGYLPIIFGLNIAKYSINVFIFMLLYKPVLILIKNYQF
;
A
#
# COMPACT_ATOMS: atom_id res chain seq x y z
N MET A 1 2.44 18.14 6.29
CA MET A 1 2.83 17.25 7.41
C MET A 1 2.84 15.78 7.01
N MET A 2 1.73 15.21 6.50
CA MET A 2 1.70 13.79 6.10
C MET A 2 2.67 13.44 4.96
N LEU A 3 2.86 14.33 3.98
CA LEU A 3 3.86 14.17 2.92
C LEU A 3 5.28 14.09 3.52
N THR A 4 5.60 15.00 4.44
CA THR A 4 6.87 15.02 5.16
C THR A 4 7.09 13.73 5.95
N LEU A 5 6.06 13.25 6.66
CA LEU A 5 6.13 11.98 7.40
C LEU A 5 6.37 10.80 6.44
N ASN A 6 5.65 10.73 5.32
CA ASN A 6 5.86 9.70 4.31
C ASN A 6 7.29 9.74 3.77
N ILE A 7 7.82 10.92 3.45
CA ILE A 7 9.20 11.10 2.99
C ILE A 7 10.21 10.62 4.03
N VAL A 8 10.05 11.02 5.30
CA VAL A 8 10.95 10.59 6.39
C VAL A 8 10.92 9.09 6.58
N VAL A 9 9.74 8.47 6.59
CA VAL A 9 9.59 7.01 6.72
C VAL A 9 10.14 6.30 5.49
N SER A 10 9.97 6.85 4.29
CA SER A 10 10.52 6.29 3.06
C SER A 10 12.04 6.33 3.07
N ALA A 11 12.65 7.44 3.48
CA ALA A 11 14.08 7.57 3.68
C ALA A 11 14.59 6.56 4.73
N PHE A 12 13.94 6.50 5.89
CA PHE A 12 14.28 5.53 6.93
C PHE A 12 14.19 4.09 6.41
N SER A 13 13.10 3.75 5.71
CA SER A 13 12.92 2.43 5.11
C SER A 13 14.03 2.11 4.12
N LYS A 14 14.41 3.05 3.26
CA LYS A 14 15.50 2.87 2.29
C LYS A 14 16.85 2.64 2.96
N PHE A 15 17.19 3.45 3.97
CA PHE A 15 18.51 3.40 4.62
C PHE A 15 18.66 2.33 5.70
N VAL A 16 17.57 1.90 6.35
CA VAL A 16 17.61 0.94 7.47
C VAL A 16 17.15 -0.45 7.06
N ILE A 17 16.12 -0.54 6.20
CA ILE A 17 15.47 -1.81 5.83
C ILE A 17 15.82 -2.21 4.39
N GLY A 18 15.99 -1.22 3.50
CA GLY A 18 16.28 -1.39 2.07
C GLY A 18 17.72 -1.73 1.73
N MET A 19 18.60 -1.89 2.72
CA MET A 19 19.99 -2.34 2.49
C MET A 19 20.09 -3.79 2.01
N VAL A 20 18.99 -4.55 1.99
CA VAL A 20 18.95 -5.92 1.44
C VAL A 20 18.02 -5.97 0.22
N PRO A 21 18.47 -5.52 -0.96
CA PRO A 21 17.72 -5.72 -2.19
C PRO A 21 17.61 -7.23 -2.45
N ILE A 22 16.40 -7.76 -2.46
CA ILE A 22 16.16 -9.17 -2.78
C ILE A 22 16.25 -9.29 -4.30
N ASN A 23 17.30 -9.96 -4.79
CA ASN A 23 17.63 -10.08 -6.21
C ASN A 23 17.83 -8.74 -6.95
N GLY A 24 18.38 -7.71 -6.29
CA GLY A 24 18.83 -6.48 -6.93
C GLY A 24 17.74 -5.44 -7.25
N PHE A 25 16.45 -5.83 -7.28
CA PHE A 25 15.36 -4.95 -7.74
C PHE A 25 14.19 -4.81 -6.76
N PHE A 26 14.06 -5.71 -5.77
CA PHE A 26 12.96 -5.66 -4.80
C PHE A 26 13.41 -5.06 -3.48
N VAL A 27 12.73 -3.97 -3.10
CA VAL A 27 12.93 -3.26 -1.83
C VAL A 27 11.67 -3.43 -0.98
N LEU A 28 11.83 -3.97 0.23
CA LEU A 28 10.76 -3.98 1.22
C LEU A 28 10.61 -2.59 1.82
N GLU A 29 9.49 -1.95 1.52
CA GLU A 29 9.21 -0.61 1.99
C GLU A 29 8.11 -0.56 3.04
N VAL A 30 8.38 0.18 4.10
CA VAL A 30 7.47 0.36 5.25
C VAL A 30 6.81 1.74 5.22
N SER A 31 6.75 2.39 4.07
CA SER A 31 6.18 3.74 3.93
C SER A 31 4.67 3.73 3.65
N PHE A 32 4.14 2.61 3.13
CA PHE A 32 2.77 2.50 2.66
C PHE A 32 1.72 2.65 3.77
N PHE A 33 2.03 2.30 5.02
CA PHE A 33 1.09 2.52 6.13
C PHE A 33 0.72 4.00 6.30
N THR A 34 1.61 4.93 5.93
CA THR A 34 1.31 6.36 6.00
C THR A 34 0.26 6.79 4.97
N ILE A 35 0.20 6.11 3.82
CA ILE A 35 -0.84 6.29 2.80
C ILE A 35 -2.18 5.78 3.33
N LEU A 36 -2.20 4.64 4.05
CA LEU A 36 -3.40 4.13 4.72
C LEU A 36 -3.91 5.07 5.81
N ILE A 37 -3.01 5.66 6.60
CA ILE A 37 -3.34 6.71 7.57
C ILE A 37 -3.93 7.93 6.85
N PHE A 38 -3.32 8.35 5.74
CA PHE A 38 -3.82 9.49 4.95
C PHE A 38 -5.23 9.23 4.40
N LEU A 39 -5.50 8.02 3.92
CA LEU A 39 -6.83 7.59 3.48
C LEU A 39 -7.86 7.63 4.62
N LEU A 40 -7.46 7.22 5.83
CA LEU A 40 -8.33 7.25 7.01
C LEU A 40 -8.73 8.68 7.40
N ILE A 41 -7.82 9.65 7.26
CA ILE A 41 -8.03 11.06 7.62
C ILE A 41 -8.77 11.81 6.51
N THR A 42 -8.61 11.40 5.24
CA THR A 42 -9.10 12.13 4.07
C THR A 42 -10.13 11.32 3.26
N ASN A 43 -9.92 11.17 1.96
CA ASN A 43 -10.75 10.37 1.05
C ASN A 43 -9.88 9.76 -0.06
N LEU A 44 -10.50 8.87 -0.86
CA LEU A 44 -9.81 8.18 -1.95
C LEU A 44 -9.16 9.14 -2.95
N PHE A 45 -9.89 10.18 -3.38
CA PHE A 45 -9.41 11.14 -4.37
C PHE A 45 -8.10 11.81 -3.92
N TYR A 46 -8.09 12.40 -2.72
CA TYR A 46 -6.87 13.02 -2.19
C TYR A 46 -5.76 12.01 -1.93
N THR A 47 -6.10 10.78 -1.57
CA THR A 47 -5.12 9.72 -1.35
C THR A 47 -4.41 9.35 -2.65
N ILE A 48 -5.11 9.27 -3.78
CA ILE A 48 -4.47 9.00 -5.08
C ILE A 48 -3.50 10.12 -5.45
N PHE A 49 -3.90 11.39 -5.30
CA PHE A 49 -2.96 12.52 -5.50
C PHE A 49 -1.76 12.44 -4.56
N PHE A 50 -1.98 12.03 -3.31
CA PHE A 50 -0.92 11.86 -2.34
C PHE A 50 0.06 10.76 -2.76
N ILE A 51 -0.43 9.60 -3.22
CA ILE A 51 0.40 8.51 -3.76
C ILE A 51 1.27 9.04 -4.89
N GLN A 52 0.68 9.68 -5.90
CA GLN A 52 1.42 10.24 -7.04
C GLN A 52 2.55 11.17 -6.56
N MET A 53 2.24 12.13 -5.69
CA MET A 53 3.26 13.03 -5.16
C MET A 53 4.35 12.28 -4.39
N THR A 54 3.98 11.34 -3.51
CA THR A 54 4.96 10.61 -2.70
C THR A 54 5.86 9.70 -3.52
N THR A 55 5.33 9.05 -4.56
CA THR A 55 6.11 8.15 -5.40
C THR A 55 7.07 8.93 -6.28
N TRP A 56 6.59 9.96 -6.97
CA TRP A 56 7.44 10.74 -7.88
C TRP A 56 8.45 11.64 -7.16
N PHE A 57 8.17 12.07 -5.93
CA PHE A 57 9.15 12.81 -5.13
C PHE A 57 10.41 11.97 -4.86
N ARG A 58 10.31 10.64 -4.90
CA ARG A 58 11.45 9.75 -4.65
C ARG A 58 12.46 9.69 -5.78
N VAL A 59 12.13 10.21 -6.96
CA VAL A 59 13.12 10.49 -8.00
C VAL A 59 14.26 11.35 -7.44
N VAL A 60 13.95 12.29 -6.53
CA VAL A 60 14.95 13.14 -5.86
C VAL A 60 15.91 12.33 -4.97
N PHE A 61 15.48 11.18 -4.46
CA PHE A 61 16.31 10.26 -3.67
C PHE A 61 17.11 9.28 -4.53
N GLY A 62 17.05 9.40 -5.86
CA GLY A 62 17.74 8.53 -6.81
C GLY A 62 17.09 7.16 -7.00
N ASP A 63 15.79 7.03 -6.72
CA ASP A 63 15.04 5.80 -7.00
C ASP A 63 14.81 5.63 -8.51
N GLU A 64 14.79 4.38 -8.98
CA GLU A 64 14.68 4.05 -10.39
C GLU A 64 13.26 4.21 -10.95
N TRP A 65 13.13 4.79 -12.13
CA TRP A 65 11.85 5.11 -12.77
C TRP A 65 10.90 3.93 -12.91
N VAL A 66 11.42 2.76 -13.28
CA VAL A 66 10.61 1.55 -13.50
C VAL A 66 10.11 0.98 -12.17
N GLY A 67 10.95 1.02 -11.14
CA GLY A 67 10.57 0.64 -9.78
C GLY A 67 9.50 1.58 -9.21
N LEU A 68 9.64 2.89 -9.44
CA LEU A 68 8.64 3.89 -9.04
C LEU A 68 7.32 3.71 -9.78
N LEU A 69 7.34 3.42 -11.08
CA LEU A 69 6.14 3.12 -11.85
C LEU A 69 5.43 1.87 -11.32
N ALA A 70 6.18 0.80 -11.06
CA ALA A 70 5.64 -0.43 -10.47
C ALA A 70 5.02 -0.16 -9.11
N MET A 71 5.71 0.59 -8.26
CA MET A 71 5.22 0.99 -6.94
C MET A 71 3.92 1.77 -7.06
N ASP A 72 3.87 2.80 -7.91
CA ASP A 72 2.71 3.66 -8.08
C ASP A 72 1.46 2.89 -8.51
N LEU A 73 1.61 2.01 -9.52
CA LEU A 73 0.51 1.21 -10.06
C LEU A 73 -0.02 0.21 -9.03
N ILE A 74 0.88 -0.51 -8.34
CA ILE A 74 0.47 -1.55 -7.38
C ILE A 74 -0.12 -0.91 -6.11
N ASP A 75 0.49 0.16 -5.60
CA ASP A 75 -0.01 0.89 -4.42
C ASP A 75 -1.35 1.58 -4.71
N SER A 76 -1.52 2.17 -5.90
CA SER A 76 -2.80 2.74 -6.34
C SER A 76 -3.87 1.66 -6.46
N TYR A 77 -3.54 0.50 -7.06
CA TYR A 77 -4.46 -0.62 -7.16
C TYR A 77 -4.93 -1.10 -5.78
N PHE A 78 -4.02 -1.28 -4.83
CA PHE A 78 -4.35 -1.64 -3.45
C PHE A 78 -5.40 -0.68 -2.86
N ILE A 79 -5.13 0.62 -2.93
CA ILE A 79 -5.96 1.66 -2.31
C ILE A 79 -7.34 1.74 -2.96
N ILE A 80 -7.42 1.64 -4.30
CA ILE A 80 -8.68 1.65 -5.03
C ILE A 80 -9.54 0.45 -4.64
N ILE A 81 -8.98 -0.76 -4.69
CA ILE A 81 -9.74 -1.99 -4.38
C ILE A 81 -10.14 -1.99 -2.90
N PHE A 82 -9.25 -1.60 -1.99
CA PHE A 82 -9.57 -1.49 -0.57
C PHE A 82 -10.71 -0.49 -0.32
N ALA A 83 -10.61 0.72 -0.85
CA ALA A 83 -11.63 1.75 -0.68
C ALA A 83 -12.97 1.33 -1.28
N PHE A 84 -12.96 0.67 -2.43
CA PHE A 84 -14.16 0.16 -3.10
C PHE A 84 -14.87 -0.93 -2.30
N ILE A 85 -14.15 -1.95 -1.84
CA ILE A 85 -14.72 -3.03 -1.02
C ILE A 85 -15.24 -2.46 0.29
N LEU A 86 -14.47 -1.59 0.95
CA LEU A 86 -14.88 -0.95 2.21
C LEU A 86 -16.14 -0.09 2.01
N PHE A 87 -16.26 0.61 0.89
CA PHE A 87 -17.45 1.40 0.54
C PHE A 87 -18.68 0.50 0.39
N ILE A 88 -18.57 -0.60 -0.37
CA ILE A 88 -19.68 -1.57 -0.53
C ILE A 88 -20.11 -2.12 0.83
N VAL A 89 -19.16 -2.55 1.66
CA VAL A 89 -19.46 -3.11 2.99
C VAL A 89 -20.17 -2.08 3.87
N LYS A 90 -19.67 -0.83 3.92
CA LYS A 90 -20.31 0.25 4.68
C LYS A 90 -21.73 0.54 4.15
N TYR A 91 -21.90 0.62 2.84
CA TYR A 91 -23.19 0.85 2.20
C TYR A 91 -24.21 -0.23 2.57
N LEU A 92 -23.81 -1.52 2.51
CA LEU A 92 -24.66 -2.63 2.93
C LEU A 92 -25.02 -2.55 4.42
N MET A 93 -24.06 -2.25 5.30
CA MET A 93 -24.32 -2.14 6.74
C MET A 93 -25.32 -1.03 7.09
N VAL A 94 -25.24 0.11 6.41
CA VAL A 94 -26.19 1.22 6.54
C VAL A 94 -27.57 0.80 6.04
N LYS A 95 -27.64 0.16 4.86
CA LYS A 95 -28.89 -0.34 4.28
C LYS A 95 -29.60 -1.34 5.19
N PHE A 96 -28.85 -2.21 5.88
CA PHE A 96 -29.39 -3.21 6.81
C PHE A 96 -29.56 -2.73 8.26
N LYS A 97 -29.39 -1.43 8.55
CA LYS A 97 -29.53 -0.83 9.89
C LYS A 97 -28.77 -1.59 10.99
N THR A 98 -27.53 -1.98 10.69
CA THR A 98 -26.73 -2.81 11.59
C THR A 98 -26.41 -2.05 12.89
N PRO A 99 -26.64 -2.60 14.10
CA PRO A 99 -26.23 -1.95 15.34
C PRO A 99 -24.69 -1.98 15.48
N ASN A 100 -24.12 -0.94 16.10
CA ASN A 100 -22.68 -0.77 16.35
C ASN A 100 -21.81 -0.82 15.09
N ILE A 101 -22.18 -0.04 14.06
CA ILE A 101 -21.50 0.01 12.76
C ILE A 101 -19.99 0.26 12.91
N LEU A 102 -19.57 1.20 13.76
CA LEU A 102 -18.16 1.58 13.90
C LEU A 102 -17.25 0.42 14.36
N ASN A 103 -17.65 -0.30 15.42
CA ASN A 103 -16.86 -1.42 15.93
C ASN A 103 -16.83 -2.59 14.93
N LYS A 104 -17.95 -2.85 14.24
CA LYS A 104 -18.02 -3.92 13.23
C LYS A 104 -17.18 -3.59 12.00
N VAL A 105 -17.19 -2.34 11.54
CA VAL A 105 -16.36 -1.89 10.42
C VAL A 105 -14.88 -2.08 10.73
N PHE A 106 -14.42 -1.82 11.95
CA PHE A 106 -13.02 -2.06 12.33
C PHE A 106 -12.62 -3.53 12.18
N TRP A 107 -13.41 -4.45 12.74
CA TRP A 107 -13.09 -5.89 12.64
C TRP A 107 -13.22 -6.41 11.21
N LEU A 108 -14.15 -5.88 10.42
CA LEU A 108 -14.32 -6.23 9.00
C LEU A 108 -13.15 -5.75 8.13
N GLN A 109 -12.37 -4.76 8.55
CA GLN A 109 -11.19 -4.34 7.78
C GLN A 109 -10.14 -5.44 7.69
N ILE A 110 -9.98 -6.28 8.72
CA ILE A 110 -8.98 -7.36 8.73
C ILE A 110 -9.17 -8.35 7.57
N PRO A 111 -10.34 -9.02 7.41
CA PRO A 111 -10.55 -9.93 6.28
C PRO A 111 -10.52 -9.20 4.94
N ILE A 112 -10.96 -7.93 4.87
CA ILE A 112 -10.85 -7.12 3.65
C ILE A 112 -9.39 -6.92 3.27
N PHE A 113 -8.53 -6.56 4.23
CA PHE A 113 -7.10 -6.40 3.97
C PHE A 113 -6.46 -7.69 3.46
N ILE A 114 -6.79 -8.84 4.04
CA ILE A 114 -6.26 -10.14 3.56
C ILE A 114 -6.62 -10.36 2.09
N ILE A 115 -7.89 -10.14 1.72
CA ILE A 115 -8.33 -10.27 0.32
C ILE A 115 -7.61 -9.28 -0.60
N VAL A 116 -7.55 -8.00 -0.20
CA VAL A 116 -6.89 -6.95 -1.00
C VAL A 116 -5.41 -7.22 -1.17
N ILE A 117 -4.71 -7.70 -0.14
CA ILE A 117 -3.29 -8.07 -0.20
C ILE A 117 -3.08 -9.15 -1.25
N LEU A 118 -3.91 -10.21 -1.25
CA LEU A 118 -3.79 -11.30 -2.22
C LEU A 118 -4.07 -10.84 -3.65
N LEU A 119 -5.13 -10.03 -3.85
CA LEU A 119 -5.46 -9.45 -5.15
C LEU A 119 -4.34 -8.53 -5.66
N THR A 120 -3.80 -7.69 -4.78
CA THR A 120 -2.71 -6.75 -5.11
C THR A 120 -1.42 -7.49 -5.42
N ALA A 121 -1.08 -8.54 -4.67
CA ALA A 121 0.08 -9.38 -4.96
C ALA A 121 -0.06 -10.05 -6.33
N GLY A 122 -1.25 -10.59 -6.64
CA GLY A 122 -1.55 -11.15 -7.96
C GLY A 122 -1.44 -10.11 -9.07
N PHE A 123 -2.00 -8.91 -8.87
CA PHE A 123 -1.87 -7.80 -9.80
C PHE A 123 -0.42 -7.38 -10.02
N GLY A 124 0.38 -7.27 -8.96
CA GLY A 124 1.81 -6.98 -9.04
C GLY A 124 2.57 -8.04 -9.84
N THR A 125 2.27 -9.33 -9.64
CA THR A 125 2.85 -10.41 -10.45
C THR A 125 2.43 -10.32 -11.91
N LEU A 126 1.17 -9.99 -12.20
CA LEU A 126 0.69 -9.79 -13.56
C LEU A 126 1.38 -8.62 -14.27
N LEU A 127 1.57 -7.48 -13.60
CA LEU A 127 2.31 -6.35 -14.17
C LEU A 127 3.77 -6.71 -14.44
N ASN A 128 4.40 -7.46 -13.53
CA ASN A 128 5.77 -7.90 -13.70
C ASN A 128 5.93 -8.86 -14.87
N TRP A 129 5.02 -9.82 -15.01
CA TRP A 129 4.97 -10.72 -16.15
C TRP A 129 4.64 -10.02 -17.47
N SER A 130 3.74 -9.03 -17.45
CA SER A 130 3.24 -8.37 -18.65
C SER A 130 4.25 -7.44 -19.31
N PHE A 131 4.97 -6.62 -18.52
CA PHE A 131 5.87 -5.63 -19.11
C PHE A 131 6.99 -5.16 -18.19
N LEU A 132 6.87 -5.19 -16.86
CA LEU A 132 7.92 -4.59 -16.01
C LEU A 132 9.24 -5.35 -16.11
N LEU A 133 9.24 -6.70 -16.13
CA LEU A 133 10.47 -7.48 -16.25
C LEU A 133 11.16 -7.27 -17.60
N ASP A 134 10.39 -7.02 -18.66
CA ASP A 134 10.92 -6.70 -19.98
C ASP A 134 11.57 -5.31 -20.01
N ILE A 135 10.93 -4.31 -19.38
CA ILE A 135 11.51 -2.97 -19.23
C ILE A 135 12.80 -3.01 -18.39
N TRP A 136 12.85 -3.90 -17.39
CA TRP A 136 14.04 -4.15 -16.57
C TRP A 136 15.15 -4.94 -17.28
N ASN A 137 14.95 -5.36 -18.54
CA ASN A 137 15.86 -6.23 -19.29
C ASN A 137 16.22 -7.52 -18.53
N ALA A 138 15.30 -8.07 -17.74
CA ALA A 138 15.53 -9.30 -17.02
C ALA A 138 15.66 -10.48 -18.00
N PRO A 139 16.65 -11.39 -17.84
CA PRO A 139 16.82 -12.55 -18.72
C PRO A 139 15.54 -13.39 -18.79
N LYS A 140 15.04 -13.67 -20.00
CA LYS A 140 13.77 -14.39 -20.23
C LYS A 140 13.71 -15.76 -19.53
N GLU A 141 14.87 -16.41 -19.41
CA GLU A 141 15.03 -17.72 -18.76
C GLU A 141 14.73 -17.66 -17.25
N THR A 142 15.00 -16.53 -16.58
CA THR A 142 14.82 -16.38 -15.14
C THR A 142 13.51 -15.67 -14.77
N GLN A 143 12.82 -15.02 -15.72
CA GLN A 143 11.58 -14.27 -15.50
C GLN A 143 10.51 -15.10 -14.78
N ILE A 144 10.27 -16.35 -15.22
CA ILE A 144 9.27 -17.23 -14.61
C ILE A 144 9.61 -17.54 -13.14
N GLY A 145 10.89 -17.70 -12.83
CA GLY A 145 11.36 -17.97 -11.47
C GLY A 145 11.18 -16.78 -10.52
N TYR A 146 11.16 -15.55 -11.04
CA TYR A 146 10.90 -14.36 -10.22
C TYR A 146 9.42 -14.20 -9.83
N LEU A 147 8.46 -14.70 -10.60
CA LEU A 147 7.04 -14.45 -10.36
C LEU A 147 6.53 -14.92 -8.97
N PRO A 148 6.87 -16.12 -8.47
CA PRO A 148 6.47 -16.55 -7.12
C PRO A 148 7.14 -15.71 -6.02
N ILE A 149 8.38 -15.30 -6.23
CA ILE A 149 9.12 -14.43 -5.30
C ILE A 149 8.44 -13.07 -5.22
N ILE A 150 8.09 -12.48 -6.37
CA ILE A 150 7.36 -11.20 -6.46
C ILE A 150 6.03 -11.27 -5.72
N PHE A 151 5.30 -12.35 -5.94
CA PHE A 151 4.03 -12.58 -5.27
C PHE A 151 4.20 -12.60 -3.74
N GLY A 152 5.15 -13.40 -3.24
CA GLY A 152 5.44 -13.50 -1.81
C GLY A 152 5.93 -12.19 -1.19
N LEU A 153 6.80 -11.46 -1.90
CA LEU A 153 7.32 -10.17 -1.43
C LEU A 153 6.22 -9.10 -1.36
N ASN A 154 5.31 -9.06 -2.33
CA ASN A 154 4.15 -8.15 -2.25
C ASN A 154 3.24 -8.49 -1.07
N ILE A 155 2.98 -9.77 -0.82
CA ILE A 155 2.23 -10.21 0.37
C ILE A 155 2.92 -9.71 1.64
N ALA A 156 4.22 -9.96 1.78
CA ALA A 156 5.00 -9.55 2.95
C ALA A 156 4.98 -8.02 3.12
N LYS A 157 5.26 -7.25 2.06
CA LYS A 157 5.26 -5.78 2.03
C LYS A 157 3.93 -5.24 2.57
N TYR A 158 2.81 -5.63 1.98
CA TYR A 158 1.51 -5.09 2.39
C TYR A 158 1.07 -5.62 3.76
N SER A 159 1.41 -6.86 4.12
CA SER A 159 1.09 -7.41 5.44
C SER A 159 1.77 -6.62 6.56
N ILE A 160 3.05 -6.29 6.40
CA ILE A 160 3.80 -5.48 7.38
C ILE A 160 3.18 -4.08 7.49
N ASN A 161 2.89 -3.42 6.36
CA ASN A 161 2.31 -2.08 6.38
C ASN A 161 0.89 -2.05 6.97
N VAL A 162 0.05 -3.03 6.65
CA VAL A 162 -1.29 -3.18 7.25
C VAL A 162 -1.18 -3.45 8.74
N PHE A 163 -0.25 -4.31 9.17
CA PHE A 163 -0.03 -4.57 10.59
C PHE A 163 0.33 -3.29 11.37
N ILE A 164 1.28 -2.50 10.86
CA ILE A 164 1.65 -1.20 11.46
C ILE A 164 0.47 -0.24 11.47
N PHE A 165 -0.27 -0.14 10.37
CA PHE A 165 -1.48 0.67 10.29
C PHE A 165 -2.51 0.28 11.37
N MET A 166 -2.75 -1.02 11.56
CA MET A 166 -3.71 -1.51 12.55
C MET A 166 -3.29 -1.17 14.00
N LEU A 167 -1.99 -1.20 14.30
CA LEU A 167 -1.46 -0.76 15.61
C LEU A 167 -1.71 0.75 15.84
N LEU A 168 -1.55 1.56 14.79
CA LEU A 168 -1.69 3.01 14.85
C LEU A 168 -3.14 3.49 14.69
N TYR A 169 -4.05 2.62 14.25
CA TYR A 169 -5.43 2.97 13.93
C TYR A 169 -6.17 3.67 15.08
N LYS A 170 -6.13 3.07 16.28
CA LYS A 170 -6.80 3.64 17.47
C LYS A 170 -6.18 4.98 17.91
N PRO A 171 -4.84 5.09 18.09
CA PRO A 171 -4.20 6.38 18.37
C PRO A 171 -4.57 7.48 17.37
N VAL A 172 -4.53 7.17 16.07
CA VAL A 172 -4.88 8.14 15.01
C VAL A 172 -6.34 8.57 15.12
N LEU A 173 -7.28 7.65 15.36
CA LEU A 173 -8.70 8.00 15.57
C LEU A 173 -8.92 8.91 16.79
N ILE A 174 -8.19 8.69 17.89
CA ILE A 174 -8.27 9.56 19.07
C ILE A 174 -7.79 10.96 18.73
N LEU A 175 -6.66 11.08 18.03
CA LEU A 175 -6.14 12.38 17.58
C LEU A 175 -7.14 13.10 16.67
N ILE A 176 -7.71 12.42 15.68
CA ILE A 176 -8.72 13.02 14.79
C ILE A 176 -9.89 13.57 15.60
N LYS A 177 -10.44 12.79 16.54
CA LYS A 177 -11.58 13.22 17.36
C LYS A 177 -11.27 14.43 18.24
N ASN A 178 -10.05 14.52 18.77
CA ASN A 178 -9.67 15.60 19.68
C ASN A 178 -9.36 16.92 18.96
N TYR A 179 -9.04 16.87 17.66
CA TYR A 179 -8.62 18.04 16.87
C TYR A 179 -9.59 18.36 15.71
N GLN A 180 -10.73 17.67 15.60
CA GLN A 180 -11.86 18.10 14.77
C GLN A 180 -12.55 19.30 15.45
N PHE A 181 -12.04 20.49 15.15
CA PHE A 181 -12.71 21.78 15.37
C PHE A 181 -13.45 22.20 14.10
#